data_AF-A0A1H8LFQ5-F1
#
_entry.id   AF-A0A1H8LFQ5-F1
#
_cell.length_a   1.000
_cell.length_b   1.000
_cell.length_c   1.000
_cell.angle_alpha   90.00
_cell.angle_beta   90.00
_cell.angle_gamma   90.00
#
_symmetry.space_group_name_H-M   'P 1'
#
loop_
_entity.id
_entity.type
_entity.pdbx_description
1 polymer ?
#
loop_
_entity_poly.entity_id
_entity_poly.type
_entity_poly.pdbx_seq_one_letter_code
_entity_poly.pdbx_strand_id
1 'polypeptide(L)'
;MFGLFKRKPPPDPEVTERLKLWVSALMGLSDQDTIMLAELDCRDPGCPDFETVITVMLADHRRFVLRFPGPMAGVTETDVVSLKPSLPS
;
A
#
# COMPACT_ATOMS: atom_id res chain seq x y z
N MET A 1 26.77 2.84 21.10
CA MET A 1 26.53 3.19 19.68
C MET A 1 25.02 3.23 19.52
N PHE A 2 24.42 4.42 19.44
CA PHE A 2 22.96 4.59 19.49
C PHE A 2 22.36 4.52 18.07
N GLY A 3 21.67 3.42 17.77
CA GLY A 3 20.90 3.27 16.53
C GLY A 3 19.69 4.21 16.53
N LEU A 4 19.87 5.39 15.93
CA LEU A 4 18.81 6.37 15.70
C LEU A 4 17.96 5.98 14.49
N PHE A 5 17.31 4.83 14.54
CA PHE A 5 16.17 4.57 13.66
C PHE A 5 14.98 5.31 14.25
N LYS A 6 14.73 6.56 13.81
CA LYS A 6 13.49 7.26 14.14
C LYS A 6 12.34 6.40 13.60
N ARG A 7 11.66 5.65 14.48
CA ARG A 7 10.44 4.93 14.12
C ARG A 7 9.44 5.96 13.63
N LYS A 8 9.09 5.92 12.34
CA LYS A 8 8.00 6.72 11.80
C LYS A 8 6.75 6.37 12.62
N PRO A 9 5.93 7.37 13.02
CA PRO A 9 4.68 7.08 13.70
C PRO A 9 3.86 6.10 12.86
N PRO A 10 3.07 5.22 13.51
CA PRO A 10 2.23 4.28 12.80
C PRO A 10 1.31 5.03 11.83
N PRO A 11 0.96 4.40 10.68
CA PRO A 11 -0.01 4.95 9.75
C PRO A 11 -1.30 5.35 10.47
N ASP A 12 -1.96 6.40 9.97
CA ASP A 12 -3.29 6.77 10.45
C ASP A 12 -4.26 5.56 10.27
N PRO A 13 -4.93 5.11 11.34
CA PRO A 13 -5.84 3.97 11.27
C PRO A 13 -6.99 4.20 10.28
N GLU A 14 -7.53 5.42 10.18
CA GLU A 14 -8.63 5.72 9.26
C GLU A 14 -8.18 5.60 7.80
N VAL A 15 -6.99 6.11 7.49
CA VAL A 15 -6.39 5.97 6.15
C VAL A 15 -6.14 4.49 5.83
N THR A 16 -5.65 3.73 6.81
CA THR A 16 -5.36 2.30 6.66
C THR A 16 -6.62 1.49 6.38
N GLU A 17 -7.69 1.72 7.15
CA GLU A 17 -8.97 1.03 6.97
C GLU A 17 -9.61 1.38 5.63
N ARG A 18 -9.61 2.66 5.27
CA ARG A 18 -10.14 3.13 3.99
C ARG A 18 -9.46 2.45 2.80
N LEU A 19 -8.12 2.36 2.80
CA LEU A 19 -7.37 1.68 1.74
C LEU A 19 -7.67 0.18 1.69
N LYS A 20 -7.77 -0.49 2.85
CA LYS A 20 -8.16 -1.91 2.90
C LYS A 20 -9.56 -2.14 2.34
N LEU A 21 -10.52 -1.26 2.64
CA LEU A 21 -11.88 -1.35 2.12
C LEU A 21 -11.91 -1.21 0.60
N TRP A 22 -11.24 -0.20 0.04
CA TRP A 22 -11.20 -0.03 -1.42
C TRP A 22 -10.53 -1.20 -2.14
N VAL A 23 -9.39 -1.67 -1.63
CA VAL A 23 -8.65 -2.78 -2.24
C VAL A 23 -9.39 -4.10 -2.12
N SER A 24 -10.01 -4.38 -0.97
CA SER A 24 -10.82 -5.58 -0.78
C SER A 24 -12.06 -5.59 -1.68
N ALA A 25 -12.76 -4.45 -1.79
CA ALA A 25 -13.92 -4.32 -2.65
C ALA A 25 -13.57 -4.47 -4.15
N LEU A 26 -12.48 -3.83 -4.61
CA LEU A 26 -12.05 -3.90 -6.00
C LEU A 26 -11.60 -5.31 -6.41
N MET A 27 -10.87 -6.00 -5.53
CA MET A 27 -10.24 -7.28 -5.84
C MET A 27 -11.09 -8.49 -5.41
N GLY A 28 -12.23 -8.26 -4.75
CA GLY A 28 -13.08 -9.32 -4.22
C GLY A 28 -12.38 -10.17 -3.16
N LEU A 29 -11.59 -9.53 -2.28
CA LEU A 29 -10.81 -10.22 -1.25
C LEU A 29 -11.71 -10.78 -0.14
N SER A 30 -11.31 -11.94 0.36
CA SER A 30 -11.90 -12.61 1.51
C SER A 30 -11.09 -12.38 2.78
N ASP A 31 -11.63 -12.78 3.93
CA ASP A 31 -10.93 -12.72 5.22
C ASP A 31 -9.66 -13.61 5.29
N GLN A 32 -9.47 -14.50 4.32
CA GLN A 32 -8.27 -15.32 4.21
C GLN A 32 -7.12 -14.59 3.50
N ASP A 33 -7.43 -13.48 2.82
CA ASP A 33 -6.46 -12.70 2.09
C ASP A 33 -5.85 -11.63 3.01
N THR A 34 -4.54 -11.44 2.90
CA THR A 34 -3.81 -10.48 3.73
C THR A 34 -3.47 -9.23 2.94
N ILE A 35 -3.88 -8.07 3.45
CA ILE A 35 -3.53 -6.75 2.89
C ILE A 35 -2.49 -6.09 3.80
N MET A 36 -1.29 -5.87 3.26
CA MET A 36 -0.22 -5.11 3.90
C MET A 36 -0.09 -3.72 3.24
N LEU A 37 -0.04 -2.68 4.07
CA LEU A 37 0.11 -1.29 3.65
C LEU A 37 1.44 -0.77 4.17
N ALA A 38 2.27 -0.22 3.28
CA ALA A 38 3.55 0.36 3.63
C ALA A 38 3.76 1.67 2.87
N GLU A 39 4.27 2.69 3.57
CA GLU A 39 4.74 3.93 2.94
C GLU A 39 6.26 3.90 2.94
N LEU A 40 6.84 3.89 1.74
CA LEU A 40 8.27 3.79 1.51
C LEU A 40 8.81 5.13 1.01
N ASP A 41 10.08 5.42 1.27
CA ASP A 41 10.73 6.59 0.68
C ASP A 41 10.89 6.36 -0.82
N CYS A 42 10.39 7.28 -1.64
CA CYS A 42 10.53 7.19 -3.08
C CYS A 42 11.97 7.55 -3.46
N ARG A 43 12.71 6.59 -4.05
CA ARG A 43 14.14 6.76 -4.36
C ARG A 43 14.42 7.42 -5.70
N ASP A 44 13.38 7.80 -6.44
CA ASP A 44 13.50 8.36 -7.78
C ASP A 44 13.70 9.89 -7.76
N PRO A 45 14.60 10.43 -8.61
CA PRO A 45 14.82 11.87 -8.71
C PRO A 45 13.55 12.58 -9.21
N GLY A 46 12.94 13.41 -8.36
CA GLY A 46 11.73 14.17 -8.67
C GLY A 46 10.44 13.62 -8.04
N CYS A 47 10.53 12.56 -7.25
CA CYS A 47 9.39 11.97 -6.56
C CYS A 47 9.08 12.74 -5.25
N PRO A 48 7.79 12.91 -4.86
CA PRO A 48 7.41 13.65 -3.66
C PRO A 48 7.64 12.82 -2.39
N ASP A 49 8.90 12.65 -2.00
CA ASP A 49 9.44 12.04 -0.78
C ASP A 49 9.04 10.58 -0.47
N PHE A 50 7.79 10.16 -0.73
CA PHE A 50 7.22 8.87 -0.36
C PHE A 50 6.41 8.24 -1.49
N GLU A 51 6.29 6.92 -1.44
CA GLU A 51 5.37 6.11 -2.24
C GLU A 51 4.58 5.17 -1.32
N THR A 52 3.35 4.88 -1.71
CA THR A 52 2.49 3.92 -1.00
C THR A 52 2.52 2.59 -1.73
N VAL A 53 2.91 1.54 -1.02
CA VAL A 53 2.96 0.17 -1.50
C VAL A 53 1.91 -0.64 -0.75
N ILE A 54 0.94 -1.17 -1.50
CA ILE A 54 -0.07 -2.09 -0.98
C ILE A 54 0.26 -3.47 -1.52
N THR A 55 0.57 -4.40 -0.62
CA THR A 55 0.80 -5.80 -0.96
C THR A 55 -0.41 -6.61 -0.57
N VAL A 56 -0.98 -7.35 -1.52
CA VAL A 56 -2.05 -8.29 -1.23
C VAL A 56 -1.51 -9.70 -1.44
N MET A 57 -1.69 -10.53 -0.42
CA MET A 57 -1.37 -11.95 -0.44
C MET A 57 -2.69 -12.71 -0.39
N LEU A 58 -3.00 -13.39 -1.49
CA LEU A 58 -4.19 -14.22 -1.60
C LEU A 58 -3.98 -15.56 -0.88
N ALA A 59 -5.08 -16.17 -0.45
CA ALA A 59 -5.08 -17.49 0.17
C ALA A 59 -4.49 -18.59 -0.74
N ASP A 60 -4.52 -18.39 -2.06
CA ASP A 60 -3.97 -19.31 -3.06
C ASP A 60 -2.46 -19.09 -3.35
N HIS A 61 -1.76 -18.37 -2.46
CA HIS A 61 -0.35 -17.99 -2.56
C HIS A 61 -0.01 -17.03 -3.70
N ARG A 62 -0.97 -16.57 -4.50
CA ARG A 62 -0.72 -15.44 -5.41
C ARG A 62 -0.52 -14.18 -4.58
N ARG A 63 0.42 -13.36 -5.01
CA ARG A 63 0.66 -12.05 -4.44
C ARG A 63 0.64 -11.02 -5.55
N PHE A 64 0.13 -9.83 -5.25
CA PHE A 64 0.24 -8.69 -6.16
C PHE A 64 0.57 -7.44 -5.36
N VAL A 65 1.21 -6.51 -6.05
CA VAL A 65 1.66 -5.26 -5.46
C VAL A 65 1.04 -4.12 -6.24
N LEU A 66 0.44 -3.19 -5.50
CA LEU A 66 -0.05 -1.91 -6.00
C LEU A 66 0.91 -0.83 -5.49
N ARG A 67 1.37 0.03 -6.39
CA ARG A 67 2.30 1.10 -6.08
C ARG A 67 1.65 2.41 -6.47
N PHE A 68 1.54 3.32 -5.51
CA PHE A 68 0.97 4.65 -5.71
C PHE A 68 2.05 5.69 -5.40
N PRO A 69 2.27 6.67 -6.30
CA PRO A 69 3.16 7.77 -5.99
C PRO A 69 2.55 8.63 -4.88
N GLY A 70 3.33 8.97 -3.86
CA GLY A 70 2.89 9.78 -2.73
C GLY A 70 2.47 9.00 -1.47
N PRO A 71 2.08 9.73 -0.42
CA PRO A 71 1.74 9.16 0.88
C PRO A 71 0.36 8.48 0.87
N MET A 72 0.12 7.59 1.85
CA MET A 72 -1.12 6.80 1.92
C MET A 72 -2.37 7.70 2.01
N ALA A 73 -2.24 8.85 2.66
CA ALA A 73 -3.32 9.83 2.79
C ALA A 73 -3.74 10.46 1.45
N GLY A 74 -2.80 10.53 0.50
CA GLY A 74 -3.01 11.09 -0.83
C GLY A 74 -3.60 10.12 -1.85
N VAL A 75 -3.64 8.82 -1.52
CA VAL A 75 -4.24 7.80 -2.38
C VAL A 75 -5.76 7.95 -2.38
N THR A 76 -6.34 8.05 -3.57
CA THR A 76 -7.79 8.15 -3.76
C THR A 76 -8.40 6.84 -4.25
N GLU A 77 -9.72 6.70 -4.08
CA GLU A 77 -10.44 5.54 -4.60
C GLU A 77 -10.28 5.41 -6.13
N THR A 78 -10.28 6.53 -6.85
CA THR A 78 -10.09 6.55 -8.30
C THR A 78 -8.72 6.01 -8.71
N ASP A 79 -7.67 6.30 -7.93
CA ASP A 79 -6.34 5.73 -8.16
C ASP A 79 -6.37 4.22 -7.99
N VAL A 80 -7.02 3.73 -6.92
CA VAL A 80 -7.14 2.29 -6.63
C VAL A 80 -7.87 1.56 -7.76
N VAL A 81 -8.99 2.11 -8.24
CA VAL A 81 -9.80 1.54 -9.33
C VAL A 81 -9.06 1.58 -10.68
N SER A 82 -8.26 2.63 -10.91
CA SER A 82 -7.52 2.79 -12.18
C SER A 82 -6.24 1.97 -12.22
N LEU A 83 -5.71 1.57 -11.06
CA LEU A 83 -4.45 0.83 -10.99
C LEU A 83 -4.65 -0.63 -11.42
N LYS A 84 -3.78 -1.11 -12.29
CA LYS A 84 -3.70 -2.53 -12.60
C LYS A 84 -2.78 -3.21 -11.58
N PRO A 85 -3.20 -4.32 -10.94
CA PRO A 85 -2.33 -5.09 -10.08
C PRO A 85 -1.12 -5.58 -10.87
N SER A 86 0.07 -5.18 -10.44
CA SER A 86 1.30 -5.75 -10.97
C SER A 86 1.53 -7.10 -10.28
N LEU A 87 1.51 -8.17 -11.06
CA LEU A 87 1.93 -9.48 -10.59
C LEU A 87 3.47 -9.46 -10.52
N PRO A 88 4.09 -9.70 -9.36
CA PRO A 88 5.53 -9.91 -9.30
C PRO A 88 5.85 -11.15 -10.13
N SER A 89 6.76 -10.98 -11.11
CA SER A 89 7.29 -12.04 -11.97
C SER A 89 8.03 -13.11 -11.20
#